data_AF-A0A1J5WD16-F1
#
_entry.id   AF-A0A1J5WD16-F1
#
_cell.length_a   1.000
_cell.length_b   1.000
_cell.length_c   1.000
_cell.angle_alpha   90.00
_cell.angle_beta   90.00
_cell.angle_gamma   90.00
#
_symmetry.space_group_name_H-M   'P 1'
#
loop_
_entity.id
_entity.type
_entity.pdbx_description
1 polymer ?
#
loop_
_entity_poly.entity_id
_entity_poly.type
_entity_poly.pdbx_seq_one_letter_code
_entity_poly.pdbx_strand_id
1 'polypeptide(L)'
;MVTVEEAFSITEYVDSEDCIREHGMARNRPFCLERRWAVSSLALENIGRMPPSSIGCSLEVFDLRSTGLINILPKLGINRDREVEYLSLYASHEEYIAGILAQEKPFCVGRVKRVNIWGYAASVITKMTIHEDNTMESFVLSGNDEGKLSRILEEGDNSIDLGRIRTGGLQVPERIKRKLRYT
;
A
#
# COMPACT_ATOMS: atom_id res chain seq x y z
N MET A 1 -18.59 -0.77 16.72
CA MET A 1 -17.65 -1.82 17.17
C MET A 1 -17.99 -3.04 16.34
N VAL A 2 -17.12 -3.45 15.43
CA VAL A 2 -17.39 -4.60 14.55
C VAL A 2 -16.97 -5.86 15.29
N THR A 3 -17.93 -6.71 15.64
CA THR A 3 -17.69 -8.07 16.12
C THR A 3 -17.35 -8.93 14.92
N VAL A 4 -16.16 -9.53 14.94
CA VAL A 4 -15.69 -10.46 13.91
C VAL A 4 -16.08 -11.87 14.37
N GLU A 5 -17.16 -12.43 13.79
CA GLU A 5 -17.68 -13.76 14.14
C GLU A 5 -16.97 -14.92 13.42
N GLU A 6 -15.99 -14.63 12.55
CA GLU A 6 -15.14 -15.64 11.90
C GLU A 6 -13.68 -15.20 11.93
N ALA A 7 -12.76 -16.09 12.32
CA ALA A 7 -11.33 -15.80 12.38
C ALA A 7 -10.78 -15.42 10.99
N PHE A 8 -10.51 -14.12 10.77
CA PHE A 8 -9.96 -13.60 9.52
C PHE A 8 -8.44 -13.47 9.61
N SER A 9 -7.72 -14.55 9.29
CA SER A 9 -6.25 -14.50 9.16
C SER A 9 -5.87 -14.03 7.75
N ILE A 10 -5.06 -12.96 7.66
CA ILE A 10 -4.58 -12.38 6.39
C ILE A 10 -3.17 -12.87 6.03
N THR A 11 -2.63 -13.84 6.76
CA THR A 11 -1.32 -14.43 6.48
C THR A 11 -1.42 -15.90 6.10
N GLU A 12 -0.43 -16.36 5.35
CA GLU A 12 -0.19 -17.77 5.03
C GLU A 12 -0.23 -18.62 6.32
N TYR A 13 -0.80 -19.82 6.20
CA TYR A 13 -1.02 -20.76 7.28
C TYR A 13 0.33 -21.21 7.87
N VAL A 14 0.85 -20.44 8.83
CA VAL A 14 1.77 -20.95 9.84
C VAL A 14 0.89 -21.15 11.07
N ASP A 15 0.76 -22.40 11.51
CA ASP A 15 -0.12 -22.94 12.57
C ASP A 15 -0.01 -22.27 13.96
N SER A 16 0.50 -21.04 14.08
CA SER A 16 0.70 -20.37 15.36
C SER A 16 0.54 -18.85 15.38
N GLU A 17 0.23 -18.14 14.28
CA GLU A 17 0.15 -16.67 14.33
C GLU A 17 -1.08 -16.07 13.63
N ASP A 18 -2.20 -16.05 14.36
CA ASP A 18 -3.35 -15.20 14.02
C ASP A 18 -3.02 -13.72 14.25
N CYS A 19 -3.22 -12.91 13.20
CA CYS A 19 -2.97 -11.47 13.18
C CYS A 19 -4.07 -10.63 13.86
N ILE A 20 -5.11 -11.26 14.38
CA ILE A 20 -6.20 -10.61 15.12
C ILE A 20 -6.11 -11.10 16.57
N ARG A 21 -5.66 -10.23 17.48
CA ARG A 21 -5.66 -10.54 18.91
C ARG A 21 -6.62 -9.62 19.66
N GLU A 22 -7.28 -10.18 20.67
CA GLU A 22 -8.10 -9.46 21.65
C GLU A 22 -7.39 -8.20 22.20
N HIS A 23 -8.19 -7.18 22.53
CA HIS A 23 -7.74 -5.92 23.12
C HIS A 23 -6.77 -6.13 24.30
N GLY A 24 -5.58 -5.52 24.25
CA GLY A 24 -4.68 -5.38 25.41
C GLY A 24 -3.30 -6.02 25.31
N MET A 25 -2.94 -6.67 24.20
CA MET A 25 -1.65 -7.34 24.05
C MET A 25 -0.75 -6.64 23.01
N ALA A 26 0.22 -5.86 23.47
CA ALA A 26 1.23 -5.26 22.60
C ALA A 26 2.21 -6.34 22.07
N ARG A 27 2.30 -6.51 20.74
CA ARG A 27 3.36 -7.33 20.11
C ARG A 27 4.57 -6.45 19.76
N ASN A 28 5.76 -6.88 20.18
CA ASN A 28 7.02 -6.17 19.99
C ASN A 28 7.80 -6.63 18.74
N ARG A 29 7.22 -7.45 17.86
CA ARG A 29 7.86 -7.94 16.63
C ARG A 29 6.99 -7.67 15.41
N PRO A 30 7.52 -7.09 14.32
CA PRO A 30 6.76 -6.83 13.11
C PRO A 30 6.43 -8.14 12.40
N PHE A 31 5.22 -8.24 11.85
CA PHE A 31 4.77 -9.36 11.01
C PHE A 31 4.87 -8.98 9.52
N CYS A 32 4.66 -9.94 8.62
CA CYS A 32 4.65 -9.74 7.16
C CYS A 32 3.26 -10.04 6.61
N LEU A 33 2.73 -9.17 5.74
CA LEU A 33 1.50 -9.44 4.99
C LEU A 33 1.88 -9.96 3.60
N GLU A 34 2.15 -11.27 3.49
CA GLU A 34 2.40 -11.95 2.22
C GLU A 34 1.25 -12.94 1.94
N ARG A 35 0.46 -12.69 0.88
CA ARG A 35 -0.57 -13.65 0.43
C ARG A 35 -0.51 -13.79 -1.08
N ARG A 36 -0.12 -14.99 -1.55
CA ARG A 36 0.12 -15.32 -2.96
C ARG A 36 -1.12 -15.87 -3.70
N TRP A 37 -2.31 -15.88 -3.08
CA TRP A 37 -3.52 -16.58 -3.54
C TRP A 37 -4.76 -15.66 -3.54
N ALA A 38 -5.76 -15.99 -4.36
CA ALA A 38 -7.01 -15.25 -4.49
C ALA A 38 -7.76 -15.13 -3.15
N VAL A 39 -8.26 -13.92 -2.87
CA VAL A 39 -9.10 -13.61 -1.70
C VAL A 39 -10.55 -13.85 -2.08
N SER A 40 -11.36 -14.41 -1.17
CA SER A 40 -12.79 -14.65 -1.45
C SER A 40 -13.52 -13.35 -1.81
N SER A 41 -14.55 -13.44 -2.64
CA SER A 41 -15.41 -12.29 -2.99
C SER A 41 -15.97 -11.62 -1.74
N LEU A 42 -16.38 -12.41 -0.74
CA LEU A 42 -16.86 -11.91 0.55
C LEU A 42 -15.79 -11.11 1.31
N ALA A 43 -14.54 -11.58 1.32
CA ALA A 43 -13.47 -10.84 1.97
C ALA A 43 -13.15 -9.52 1.25
N LEU A 44 -13.20 -9.48 -0.09
CA LEU A 44 -13.06 -8.24 -0.85
C LEU A 44 -14.23 -7.26 -0.60
N GLU A 45 -15.45 -7.77 -0.54
CA GLU A 45 -16.63 -6.97 -0.19
C GLU A 45 -16.52 -6.38 1.21
N ASN A 46 -16.08 -7.18 2.19
CA ASN A 46 -15.84 -6.73 3.55
C ASN A 46 -14.81 -5.60 3.58
N ILE A 47 -13.67 -5.75 2.90
CA ILE A 47 -12.64 -4.70 2.78
C ILE A 47 -13.25 -3.42 2.18
N GLY A 48 -14.09 -3.54 1.15
CA GLY A 48 -14.78 -2.42 0.54
C GLY A 48 -15.64 -1.63 1.53
N ARG A 49 -16.29 -2.31 2.47
CA ARG A 49 -17.16 -1.72 3.51
C ARG A 49 -16.40 -1.11 4.69
N MET A 50 -15.09 -1.38 4.84
CA MET A 50 -14.32 -0.86 5.97
C MET A 50 -14.04 0.65 5.84
N PRO A 51 -14.11 1.40 6.94
CA PRO A 51 -13.65 2.79 6.94
C PRO A 51 -12.13 2.86 6.69
N PRO A 52 -11.62 3.95 6.10
CA PRO A 52 -10.19 4.21 6.06
C PRO A 52 -9.58 4.21 7.47
N SER A 53 -8.33 3.76 7.59
CA SER A 53 -7.58 3.71 8.85
C SER A 53 -8.29 3.00 10.02
N SER A 54 -9.16 2.03 9.73
CA SER A 54 -9.93 1.28 10.72
C SER A 54 -9.20 0.06 11.28
N ILE A 55 -8.08 -0.33 10.67
CA ILE A 55 -7.26 -1.48 11.07
C ILE A 55 -5.93 -0.96 11.61
N GLY A 56 -5.70 -1.00 12.92
CA GLY A 56 -4.39 -0.67 13.48
C GLY A 56 -3.31 -1.59 12.92
N CYS A 57 -2.24 -1.02 12.35
CA CYS A 57 -1.22 -1.77 11.65
C CYS A 57 0.19 -1.40 12.14
N SER A 58 0.99 -2.42 12.45
CA SER A 58 2.39 -2.30 12.90
C SER A 58 3.36 -3.18 12.09
N LEU A 59 2.95 -3.49 10.86
CA LEU A 59 3.73 -4.24 9.87
C LEU A 59 4.99 -3.46 9.46
N GLU A 60 6.12 -4.18 9.33
CA GLU A 60 7.37 -3.63 8.79
C GLU A 60 7.45 -3.85 7.27
N VAL A 61 6.80 -4.89 6.74
CA VAL A 61 6.85 -5.26 5.33
C VAL A 61 5.46 -5.49 4.75
N PHE A 62 5.17 -4.84 3.62
CA PHE A 62 4.01 -5.05 2.78
C PHE A 62 4.45 -5.57 1.41
N ASP A 63 4.13 -6.82 1.06
CA ASP A 63 4.27 -7.32 -0.32
C ASP A 63 2.90 -7.82 -0.80
N LEU A 64 2.19 -6.95 -1.52
CA LEU A 64 0.84 -7.18 -2.02
C LEU A 64 0.89 -7.37 -3.53
N ARG A 65 0.71 -8.62 -3.98
CA ARG A 65 0.71 -8.97 -5.40
C ARG A 65 -0.63 -9.57 -5.84
N SER A 66 -1.13 -9.07 -6.96
CA SER A 66 -2.16 -9.70 -7.80
C SER A 66 -3.44 -10.18 -7.10
N THR A 67 -4.01 -9.35 -6.22
CA THR A 67 -5.40 -9.54 -5.76
C THR A 67 -6.04 -8.20 -5.40
N GLY A 68 -7.38 -8.18 -5.32
CA GLY A 68 -8.13 -7.06 -4.72
C GLY A 68 -7.76 -6.76 -3.26
N LEU A 69 -6.89 -7.56 -2.63
CA LEU A 69 -6.33 -7.30 -1.30
C LEU A 69 -5.56 -5.99 -1.24
N ILE A 70 -5.02 -5.48 -2.36
CA ILE A 70 -4.37 -4.17 -2.40
C ILE A 70 -5.29 -3.08 -1.82
N ASN A 71 -6.61 -3.21 -1.99
CA ASN A 71 -7.60 -2.28 -1.42
C ASN A 71 -7.67 -2.28 0.12
N ILE A 72 -6.91 -3.14 0.81
CA ILE A 72 -6.71 -3.07 2.26
C ILE A 72 -5.88 -1.85 2.66
N LEU A 73 -4.96 -1.37 1.80
CA LEU A 73 -3.99 -0.33 2.17
C LEU A 73 -4.63 0.93 2.77
N PRO A 74 -5.70 1.52 2.18
CA PRO A 74 -6.35 2.69 2.78
C PRO A 74 -7.02 2.40 4.12
N LYS A 75 -7.30 1.12 4.41
CA LYS A 75 -7.97 0.67 5.64
C LYS A 75 -7.00 0.50 6.79
N LEU A 76 -5.70 0.41 6.50
CA LEU A 76 -4.64 0.30 7.50
C LEU A 76 -4.37 1.67 8.14
N GLY A 77 -4.49 1.74 9.46
CA GLY A 77 -3.94 2.80 10.29
C GLY A 77 -2.49 2.44 10.63
N ILE A 78 -1.57 2.80 9.74
CA ILE A 78 -0.13 2.58 9.96
C ILE A 78 0.36 3.51 11.06
N ASN A 79 1.02 2.93 12.07
CA ASN A 79 1.59 3.70 13.17
C ASN A 79 2.71 4.63 12.65
N ARG A 80 2.56 5.94 12.88
CA ARG A 80 3.52 6.97 12.44
C ARG A 80 4.86 6.92 13.18
N ASP A 81 4.91 6.28 14.34
CA ASP A 81 6.14 6.10 15.13
C ASP A 81 7.03 4.98 14.58
N ARG A 82 6.52 4.18 13.63
CA ARG A 82 7.25 3.06 13.03
C ARG A 82 7.54 3.32 11.56
N GLU A 83 8.70 2.87 11.14
CA GLU A 83 9.11 2.88 9.74
C GLU A 83 8.76 1.53 9.11
N VAL A 84 8.12 1.59 7.94
CA VAL A 84 7.90 0.45 7.06
C VAL A 84 9.20 0.21 6.30
N GLU A 85 9.81 -0.95 6.46
CA GLU A 85 11.05 -1.28 5.75
C GLU A 85 10.80 -1.42 4.24
N TYR A 86 9.67 -2.02 3.84
CA TYR A 86 9.43 -2.33 2.43
C TYR A 86 7.93 -2.31 2.07
N LEU A 87 7.59 -1.57 1.01
CA LEU A 87 6.27 -1.57 0.37
C LEU A 87 6.40 -2.01 -1.08
N SER A 88 5.87 -3.18 -1.41
CA SER A 88 5.86 -3.79 -2.74
C SER A 88 4.44 -4.01 -3.21
N LEU A 89 4.08 -3.38 -4.33
CA LEU A 89 2.75 -3.48 -4.92
C LEU A 89 2.84 -3.95 -6.36
N TYR A 90 2.07 -4.98 -6.70
CA TYR A 90 1.90 -5.43 -8.08
C TYR A 90 0.43 -5.72 -8.38
N ALA A 91 -0.09 -5.14 -9.46
CA ALA A 91 -1.40 -5.47 -9.98
C ALA A 91 -1.34 -5.78 -11.47
N SER A 92 -1.88 -6.92 -11.87
CA SER A 92 -2.00 -7.32 -13.27
C SER A 92 -3.17 -6.65 -13.99
N HIS A 93 -4.17 -6.13 -13.26
CA HIS A 93 -5.38 -5.48 -13.79
C HIS A 93 -5.77 -4.26 -12.93
N GLU A 94 -6.39 -3.24 -13.52
CA GLU A 94 -6.84 -2.03 -12.81
C GLU A 94 -7.94 -2.32 -11.79
N GLU A 95 -8.80 -3.31 -12.04
CA GLU A 95 -9.90 -3.70 -11.13
C GLU A 95 -9.42 -4.03 -9.71
N TYR A 96 -8.18 -4.51 -9.54
CA TYR A 96 -7.61 -4.84 -8.24
C TYR A 96 -7.28 -3.60 -7.40
N ILE A 97 -7.23 -2.42 -8.00
CA ILE A 97 -6.96 -1.15 -7.31
C ILE A 97 -8.12 -0.16 -7.38
N ALA A 98 -9.27 -0.57 -7.95
CA ALA A 98 -10.41 0.32 -8.15
C ALA A 98 -10.91 0.96 -6.83
N GLY A 99 -10.89 0.22 -5.71
CA GLY A 99 -11.28 0.73 -4.40
C GLY A 99 -10.32 1.79 -3.83
N ILE A 100 -9.04 1.74 -4.20
CA ILE A 100 -8.06 2.79 -3.90
C ILE A 100 -8.33 4.01 -4.76
N LEU A 101 -8.51 3.82 -6.07
CA LEU A 101 -8.71 4.92 -7.02
C LEU A 101 -10.01 5.69 -6.75
N ALA A 102 -11.01 5.03 -6.19
CA ALA A 102 -12.27 5.64 -5.74
C ALA A 102 -12.14 6.45 -4.45
N GLN A 103 -11.00 6.43 -3.74
CA GLN A 103 -10.83 7.24 -2.54
C GLN A 103 -10.82 8.74 -2.89
N GLU A 104 -11.63 9.53 -2.18
CA GLU A 104 -11.63 10.99 -2.32
C GLU A 104 -10.33 11.59 -1.80
N LYS A 105 -9.85 11.10 -0.65
CA LYS A 105 -8.63 11.58 0.01
C LYS A 105 -7.51 10.55 -0.12
N PRO A 106 -6.26 11.01 -0.35
CA PRO A 106 -5.11 10.12 -0.29
C PRO A 106 -4.97 9.43 1.08
N PHE A 107 -4.49 8.19 1.08
CA PHE A 107 -4.13 7.48 2.31
C PHE A 107 -2.63 7.61 2.57
N CYS A 108 -2.23 7.63 3.84
CA CYS A 108 -0.84 7.76 4.24
C CYS A 108 -0.25 6.38 4.57
N VAL A 109 0.92 6.07 4.00
CA VAL A 109 1.66 4.83 4.31
C VAL A 109 2.69 5.01 5.44
N GLY A 110 2.68 6.16 6.11
CA GLY A 110 3.63 6.48 7.17
C GLY A 110 5.04 6.72 6.62
N ARG A 111 6.04 6.41 7.46
CA ARG A 111 7.45 6.40 7.05
C ARG A 111 7.74 5.09 6.33
N VAL A 112 8.47 5.16 5.21
CA VAL A 112 8.84 3.99 4.41
C VAL A 112 10.27 4.11 3.93
N LYS A 113 11.02 3.02 4.03
CA LYS A 113 12.42 2.98 3.61
C LYS A 113 12.55 2.67 2.11
N ARG A 114 11.77 1.73 1.59
CA ARG A 114 11.81 1.31 0.18
C ARG A 114 10.42 1.07 -0.39
N VAL A 115 10.16 1.61 -1.57
CA VAL A 115 8.89 1.44 -2.30
C VAL A 115 9.16 0.88 -3.68
N ASN A 116 8.48 -0.21 -4.02
CA ASN A 116 8.49 -0.80 -5.34
C ASN A 116 7.06 -1.01 -5.86
N ILE A 117 6.74 -0.44 -7.02
CA ILE A 117 5.39 -0.47 -7.57
C ILE A 117 5.42 -0.88 -9.04
N TRP A 118 4.65 -1.91 -9.39
CA TRP A 118 4.65 -2.50 -10.72
C TRP A 118 3.25 -2.72 -11.30
N GLY A 119 3.15 -2.64 -12.62
CA GLY A 119 1.90 -2.93 -13.33
C GLY A 119 0.84 -1.86 -13.11
N TYR A 120 -0.43 -2.25 -13.00
CA TYR A 120 -1.53 -1.31 -12.73
C TYR A 120 -1.44 -0.68 -11.35
N ALA A 121 -0.72 -1.29 -10.41
CA ALA A 121 -0.51 -0.72 -9.08
C ALA A 121 0.23 0.62 -9.12
N ALA A 122 0.91 0.95 -10.22
CA ALA A 122 1.52 2.27 -10.43
C ALA A 122 0.53 3.41 -10.15
N SER A 123 -0.73 3.24 -10.52
CA SER A 123 -1.76 4.28 -10.34
C SER A 123 -2.16 4.50 -8.86
N VAL A 124 -1.74 3.63 -7.93
CA VAL A 124 -1.96 3.82 -6.48
C VAL A 124 -1.26 5.08 -5.98
N ILE A 125 -0.15 5.50 -6.59
CA ILE A 125 0.62 6.66 -6.14
C ILE A 125 -0.19 7.97 -6.17
N THR A 126 -1.22 8.07 -7.04
CA THR A 126 -2.06 9.27 -7.13
C THR A 126 -3.00 9.41 -5.94
N LYS A 127 -3.14 8.34 -5.14
CA LYS A 127 -3.97 8.28 -3.92
C LYS A 127 -3.15 7.97 -2.67
N MET A 128 -1.82 8.06 -2.75
CA MET A 128 -0.92 7.72 -1.65
C MET A 128 -0.12 8.94 -1.24
N THR A 129 0.09 9.12 0.06
CA THR A 129 1.03 10.08 0.62
C THR A 129 2.06 9.39 1.52
N ILE A 130 3.25 9.97 1.57
CA ILE A 130 4.33 9.57 2.46
C ILE A 130 4.39 10.56 3.62
N HIS A 131 4.80 10.11 4.81
CA HIS A 131 5.00 11.00 5.96
C HIS A 131 6.06 12.07 5.65
N GLU A 132 5.85 13.31 6.09
CA GLU A 132 6.71 14.46 5.76
C GLU A 132 8.16 14.30 6.26
N ASP A 133 8.33 13.66 7.43
CA ASP A 133 9.64 13.34 8.01
C ASP A 133 10.32 12.10 7.40
N ASN A 134 9.77 11.53 6.33
CA ASN A 134 10.35 10.36 5.71
C ASN A 134 11.53 10.70 4.79
N THR A 135 12.57 9.86 4.81
CA THR A 135 13.64 9.89 3.81
C THR A 135 13.83 8.49 3.23
N MET A 136 13.28 8.26 2.03
CA MET A 136 13.35 6.96 1.36
C MET A 136 14.77 6.65 0.87
N GLU A 137 15.16 5.39 0.97
CA GLU A 137 16.35 4.87 0.29
C GLU A 137 16.10 4.71 -1.21
N SER A 138 14.93 4.17 -1.57
CA SER A 138 14.58 3.94 -2.97
C SER A 138 13.08 4.00 -3.23
N PHE A 139 12.73 4.54 -4.39
CA PHE A 139 11.41 4.51 -4.97
C PHE A 139 11.52 4.01 -6.42
N VAL A 140 11.00 2.82 -6.67
CA VAL A 140 10.96 2.19 -7.99
C VAL A 140 9.52 2.10 -8.46
N LEU A 141 9.25 2.64 -9.64
CA LEU A 141 7.97 2.51 -10.31
C LEU A 141 8.19 2.03 -11.73
N SER A 142 7.50 0.98 -12.14
CA SER A 142 7.49 0.56 -13.55
C SER A 142 6.09 0.15 -14.02
N GLY A 143 5.67 0.73 -15.14
CA GLY A 143 4.53 0.31 -15.93
C GLY A 143 4.99 0.02 -17.34
N ASN A 144 5.15 -1.27 -17.66
CA ASN A 144 5.74 -1.70 -18.94
C ASN A 144 4.86 -1.37 -20.16
N ASP A 145 3.58 -1.01 -19.97
CA ASP A 145 2.65 -0.67 -21.05
C ASP A 145 2.07 0.74 -20.85
N GLU A 146 1.75 1.44 -21.94
CA GLU A 146 1.20 2.80 -21.89
C GLU A 146 -0.07 2.94 -21.06
N GLY A 147 -0.96 1.96 -21.12
CA GLY A 147 -2.22 1.96 -20.36
C GLY A 147 -2.03 1.90 -18.84
N LYS A 148 -0.90 1.40 -18.33
CA LYS A 148 -0.68 1.23 -16.88
C LYS A 148 -0.29 2.53 -16.17
N LEU A 149 0.14 3.54 -16.92
CA LEU A 149 0.62 4.82 -16.40
C LEU A 149 -0.30 5.99 -16.77
N SER A 150 -1.39 5.76 -17.50
CA SER A 150 -2.30 6.80 -18.00
C SER A 150 -2.77 7.73 -16.89
N ARG A 151 -3.25 7.19 -15.76
CA ARG A 151 -3.71 8.00 -14.62
C ARG A 151 -2.62 8.90 -14.03
N ILE A 152 -1.38 8.44 -13.96
CA ILE A 152 -0.27 9.27 -13.47
C ILE A 152 0.01 10.39 -14.48
N LEU A 153 -0.13 10.12 -15.77
CA LEU A 153 0.10 11.11 -16.83
C LEU A 153 -0.98 12.19 -16.88
N GLU A 154 -2.19 11.89 -16.44
CA GLU A 154 -3.32 12.82 -16.27
C GLU A 154 -3.10 13.81 -15.11
N GLU A 155 -2.29 13.44 -14.12
CA GLU A 155 -1.97 14.32 -12.99
C GLU A 155 -1.19 15.56 -13.43
N GLY A 156 -1.30 16.64 -12.65
CA GLY A 156 -0.54 17.86 -12.86
C GLY A 156 0.97 17.64 -12.70
N ASP A 157 1.79 18.51 -13.29
CA ASP A 157 3.24 18.46 -13.04
C ASP A 157 3.54 18.78 -11.56
N ASN A 158 4.48 18.05 -10.96
CA ASN A 158 4.84 18.12 -9.54
C ASN A 158 3.66 17.94 -8.55
N SER A 159 2.55 17.32 -8.97
CA SER A 159 1.36 17.16 -8.12
C SER A 159 1.47 15.98 -7.15
N ILE A 160 2.24 14.94 -7.49
CA ILE A 160 2.41 13.73 -6.68
C ILE A 160 3.63 13.90 -5.78
N ASP A 161 3.41 14.01 -4.47
CA ASP A 161 4.49 14.16 -3.49
C ASP A 161 5.06 12.82 -3.05
N LEU A 162 6.36 12.64 -3.23
CA LEU A 162 7.11 11.50 -2.69
C LEU A 162 8.00 11.89 -1.50
N GLY A 163 8.05 13.16 -1.11
CA GLY A 163 8.91 13.64 -0.03
C GLY A 163 10.40 13.52 -0.38
N ARG A 164 11.21 13.08 0.59
CA ARG A 164 12.67 13.01 0.44
C ARG A 164 13.13 11.64 -0.05
N ILE A 165 14.01 11.61 -1.04
CA ILE A 165 14.58 10.37 -1.59
C ILE A 165 16.09 10.53 -1.66
N ARG A 166 16.84 9.54 -1.14
CA ARG A 166 18.30 9.53 -1.24
C ARG A 166 18.75 9.60 -2.71
N THR A 167 19.87 10.26 -2.95
CA THR A 167 20.47 10.39 -4.29
C THR A 167 20.66 9.02 -4.94
N GLY A 168 20.17 8.87 -6.18
CA GLY A 168 20.20 7.60 -6.91
C GLY A 168 19.08 6.61 -6.53
N GLY A 169 18.24 6.95 -5.55
CA GLY A 169 17.14 6.10 -5.07
C GLY A 169 15.90 6.12 -5.96
N LEU A 170 15.74 7.09 -6.86
CA LEU A 170 14.56 7.19 -7.73
C LEU A 170 14.76 6.47 -9.06
N GLN A 171 13.90 5.50 -9.35
CA GLN A 171 13.86 4.78 -10.62
C GLN A 171 12.43 4.76 -11.17
N VAL A 172 12.14 5.63 -12.13
CA VAL A 172 10.82 5.76 -12.76
C VAL A 172 10.98 6.03 -14.26
N PRO A 173 9.97 5.73 -15.09
CA PRO A 173 10.00 6.10 -16.52
C PRO A 173 10.13 7.62 -16.69
N GLU A 174 10.93 8.06 -17.67
CA GLU A 174 11.22 9.49 -17.89
C GLU A 174 9.96 10.36 -17.97
N ARG A 175 8.93 9.89 -18.67
CA ARG A 175 7.64 10.61 -18.83
C ARG A 175 6.91 10.88 -17.51
N ILE A 176 7.20 10.10 -16.46
CA ILE A 176 6.58 10.22 -15.14
C ILE A 176 7.35 11.18 -14.25
N LYS A 177 8.66 11.38 -14.46
CA LYS A 177 9.49 12.23 -13.59
C LYS A 177 8.90 13.63 -13.36
N ARG A 178 8.35 14.26 -14.41
CA ARG A 178 7.71 15.59 -14.32
C ARG A 178 6.46 15.65 -13.43
N LYS A 179 5.83 14.51 -13.16
CA LYS A 179 4.62 14.40 -12.33
C LYS A 179 4.94 14.34 -10.85
N LEU A 180 6.17 13.98 -10.50
CA LEU A 180 6.61 13.73 -9.14
C LEU A 180 7.29 14.96 -8.55
N ARG A 181 6.93 15.30 -7.31
CA ARG A 181 7.62 16.24 -6.44
C ARG A 181 8.44 15.44 -5.42
N TYR A 182 9.74 15.67 -5.37
CA TYR A 182 10.66 15.05 -4.42
C TYR A 182 11.91 15.92 -4.26
N THR A 183 12.64 15.70 -3.16
CA THR A 183 13.90 16.39 -2.83
C THR A 183 15.00 15.40 -2.44
#